data_AF-A0A2N6EEK6-F1
#
_entry.id   AF-A0A2N6EEK6-F1
#
_cell.length_a   1.000
_cell.length_b   1.000
_cell.length_c   1.000
_cell.angle_alpha   90.00
_cell.angle_beta   90.00
_cell.angle_gamma   90.00
#
_symmetry.space_group_name_H-M   'P 1'
#
loop_
_entity.id
_entity.type
_entity.pdbx_description
1 polymer ?
#
loop_
_entity_poly.entity_id
_entity_poly.type
_entity_poly.pdbx_seq_one_letter_code
_entity_poly.pdbx_strand_id
1 'polypeptide(L)'
;MMPLIRLLSLIFALFLIIPGAVVAGDAETDYQKARESYRRLLGSTKKQLYRENWERVIDRFLAVKETYPRNDLAPSGLYMAGKACRGLYGVSRIAPDARRAAGLFDAVADTYPASSLADDALVLAGEIYQETLKEPRQAYLRFARAADRFPEGDMAGKALKKKKELARYAPPAPAAPKQAGRLRGVRFWSNPGYTRVVLDLSQEANYSSNVLPAKPERGDPPKIFLDLHGIAPGEALPQAMSVDDGLLRRIRTGQPERGTVRVVLDLVSMNDYKVFPLQDPYRLVIDIGGEGQRQAQATHPEISYPPPSSDGIDRILDQSPRERPLKIKLPATQSHGGLRRIVVDAGHGGKDPGAVGPSGTY
;
A
#
# COMPACT_ATOMS: atom_id res chain seq x y z
N MET A 1 61.55 19.69 -63.33
CA MET A 1 61.64 18.27 -62.93
C MET A 1 60.38 17.93 -62.12
N MET A 2 59.49 17.07 -62.64
CA MET A 2 58.47 16.29 -61.88
C MET A 2 59.18 15.14 -61.10
N PRO A 3 58.56 14.30 -60.22
CA PRO A 3 57.12 14.05 -59.90
C PRO A 3 56.76 13.98 -58.37
N LEU A 4 55.47 14.10 -57.96
CA LEU A 4 54.49 13.05 -57.57
C LEU A 4 54.87 12.23 -56.29
N ILE A 5 54.03 12.12 -55.24
CA ILE A 5 53.10 11.00 -55.00
C ILE A 5 52.09 11.33 -53.88
N ARG A 6 50.82 10.93 -54.10
CA ARG A 6 49.62 11.01 -53.25
C ARG A 6 49.59 9.92 -52.17
N LEU A 7 48.91 10.13 -51.03
CA LEU A 7 47.94 9.14 -50.47
C LEU A 7 47.12 9.64 -49.27
N LEU A 8 45.79 9.38 -49.30
CA LEU A 8 44.82 9.06 -48.22
C LEU A 8 44.74 9.96 -46.97
N SER A 9 43.60 10.24 -46.31
CA SER A 9 42.16 10.00 -46.51
C SER A 9 41.45 10.55 -45.26
N LEU A 10 40.14 10.79 -45.40
CA LEU A 10 39.13 10.80 -44.34
C LEU A 10 39.02 12.03 -43.42
N ILE A 11 38.24 13.01 -43.89
CA ILE A 11 37.57 14.00 -43.02
C ILE A 11 36.40 13.27 -42.36
N PHE A 12 36.54 12.86 -41.10
CA PHE A 12 35.43 12.40 -40.27
C PHE A 12 34.93 13.57 -39.43
N ALA A 13 33.78 14.12 -39.81
CA ALA A 13 33.08 15.16 -39.07
C ALA A 13 32.57 14.58 -37.74
N LEU A 14 33.26 14.87 -36.65
CA LEU A 14 32.82 14.58 -35.29
C LEU A 14 31.84 15.68 -34.85
N PHE A 15 30.56 15.52 -35.17
CA PHE A 15 29.50 16.27 -34.49
C PHE A 15 29.38 15.71 -33.07
N LEU A 16 30.10 16.35 -32.15
CA LEU A 16 29.99 16.09 -30.72
C LEU A 16 28.60 16.60 -30.28
N ILE A 17 27.61 15.70 -30.23
CA ILE A 17 26.37 15.94 -29.51
C ILE A 17 26.79 16.02 -28.04
N ILE A 18 27.01 17.22 -27.53
CA ILE A 18 27.15 17.47 -26.10
C ILE A 18 25.74 17.27 -25.54
N PRO A 19 25.45 16.21 -24.77
CA PRO A 19 24.22 16.19 -23.98
C PRO A 19 24.29 17.40 -23.06
N GLY A 20 23.44 18.39 -23.32
CA GLY A 20 23.32 19.53 -22.43
C GLY A 20 23.05 19.00 -21.03
N ALA A 21 23.97 19.27 -20.10
CA ALA A 21 23.71 19.02 -18.70
C ALA A 21 22.42 19.76 -18.35
N VAL A 22 21.34 19.00 -18.14
CA VAL A 22 20.18 19.54 -17.44
C VAL A 22 20.72 19.86 -16.06
N VAL A 23 21.01 21.14 -15.81
CA VAL A 23 21.32 21.62 -14.48
C VAL A 23 20.04 21.42 -13.69
N ALA A 24 19.93 20.26 -13.04
CA ALA A 24 18.91 20.03 -12.04
C ALA A 24 19.04 21.18 -11.04
N GLY A 25 17.97 21.95 -10.86
CA GLY A 25 17.95 22.99 -9.84
C GLY A 25 18.35 22.40 -8.49
N ASP A 26 18.96 23.19 -7.62
CA ASP A 26 19.11 22.79 -6.24
C ASP A 26 17.78 23.00 -5.48
N ALA A 27 17.56 22.21 -4.42
CA ALA A 27 16.32 22.23 -3.64
C ALA A 27 16.02 23.62 -3.06
N GLU A 28 17.07 24.39 -2.71
CA GLU A 28 16.95 25.75 -2.19
C GLU A 28 16.35 26.68 -3.23
N THR A 29 16.88 26.67 -4.46
CA THR A 29 16.42 27.51 -5.57
C THR A 29 14.95 27.24 -5.88
N ASP A 30 14.55 25.96 -5.97
CA ASP A 30 13.17 25.61 -6.29
C ASP A 30 12.20 25.93 -5.14
N TYR A 31 12.65 25.75 -3.90
CA TYR A 31 11.89 26.18 -2.72
C TYR A 31 11.72 27.71 -2.67
N GLN A 32 12.76 28.49 -2.97
CA GLN A 32 12.68 29.95 -3.00
C GLN A 32 11.76 30.45 -4.11
N LYS A 33 11.80 29.86 -5.31
CA LYS A 33 10.82 30.16 -6.38
C LYS A 33 9.38 29.90 -5.93
N ALA A 34 9.13 28.81 -5.20
CA ALA A 34 7.81 28.51 -4.64
C ALA A 34 7.38 29.57 -3.61
N ARG A 35 8.28 29.97 -2.70
CA ARG A 35 8.04 31.03 -1.71
C ARG A 35 7.74 32.39 -2.35
N GLU A 36 8.49 32.79 -3.36
CA GLU A 36 8.23 34.03 -4.09
C GLU A 36 6.87 34.02 -4.79
N SER A 37 6.46 32.87 -5.31
CA SER A 37 5.15 32.69 -5.94
C SER A 37 4.03 32.88 -4.92
N TYR A 38 4.21 32.29 -3.73
CA TYR A 38 3.29 32.47 -2.62
C TYR A 38 3.22 33.93 -2.15
N ARG A 39 4.38 34.60 -1.97
CA ARG A 39 4.44 36.01 -1.59
C ARG A 39 3.73 36.91 -2.62
N ARG A 40 3.95 36.66 -3.92
CA ARG A 40 3.28 37.40 -5.01
C ARG A 40 1.77 37.19 -5.03
N LEU A 41 1.29 36.00 -4.65
CA LEU A 41 -0.14 35.72 -4.49
C LEU A 41 -0.70 36.49 -3.29
N LEU A 42 -0.06 36.40 -2.12
CA LEU A 42 -0.49 37.09 -0.91
C LEU A 42 -0.47 38.62 -1.05
N GLY A 43 0.44 39.18 -1.86
CA GLY A 43 0.52 40.61 -2.15
C GLY A 43 -0.59 41.16 -3.05
N SER A 44 -1.53 40.34 -3.55
CA SER A 44 -2.62 40.80 -4.40
C SER A 44 -3.95 40.14 -4.04
N THR A 45 -4.85 40.92 -3.41
CA THR A 45 -6.21 40.48 -3.08
C THR A 45 -6.97 40.03 -4.32
N LYS A 46 -6.80 40.71 -5.47
CA LYS A 46 -7.37 40.29 -6.75
C LYS A 46 -6.89 38.90 -7.19
N LYS A 47 -5.59 38.59 -7.06
CA LYS A 47 -5.06 37.25 -7.43
C LYS A 47 -5.57 36.15 -6.51
N GLN A 48 -5.75 36.44 -5.22
CA GLN A 48 -6.26 35.49 -4.24
C GLN A 48 -7.68 35.02 -4.56
N LEU A 49 -8.50 35.82 -5.26
CA LEU A 49 -9.86 35.40 -5.63
C LEU A 49 -9.92 34.18 -6.57
N TYR A 50 -8.82 33.86 -7.27
CA TYR A 50 -8.80 32.81 -8.29
C TYR A 50 -8.12 31.55 -7.77
N ARG A 51 -8.86 30.42 -7.74
CA ARG A 51 -8.39 29.09 -7.32
C ARG A 51 -7.07 28.70 -8.00
N GLU A 52 -6.99 28.85 -9.31
CA GLU A 52 -5.83 28.43 -10.12
C GLU A 52 -4.51 29.05 -9.64
N ASN A 53 -4.56 30.27 -9.10
CA ASN A 53 -3.35 30.90 -8.56
C ASN A 53 -2.88 30.22 -7.27
N TRP A 54 -3.81 29.74 -6.44
CA TRP A 54 -3.48 28.95 -5.25
C TRP A 54 -2.96 27.57 -5.64
N GLU A 55 -3.64 26.88 -6.56
CA GLU A 55 -3.22 25.55 -7.04
C GLU A 55 -1.79 25.59 -7.57
N ARG A 56 -1.46 26.59 -8.41
CA ARG A 56 -0.10 26.77 -8.91
C ARG A 56 0.95 26.94 -7.81
N VAL A 57 0.61 27.61 -6.70
CA VAL A 57 1.52 27.75 -5.56
C VAL A 57 1.65 26.43 -4.79
N ILE A 58 0.54 25.72 -4.59
CA ILE A 58 0.50 24.42 -3.92
C ILE A 58 1.38 23.42 -4.67
N ASP A 59 1.20 23.32 -5.99
CA ASP A 59 1.97 22.41 -6.86
C ASP A 59 3.47 22.72 -6.80
N ARG A 60 3.86 24.00 -6.80
CA ARG A 60 5.27 24.40 -6.67
C ARG A 60 5.90 23.95 -5.37
N PHE A 61 5.15 23.99 -4.26
CA PHE A 61 5.64 23.52 -2.98
C PHE A 61 5.67 21.98 -2.89
N LEU A 62 4.69 21.29 -3.47
CA LEU A 62 4.68 19.83 -3.55
C LEU A 62 5.84 19.30 -4.40
N ALA A 63 6.15 19.96 -5.51
CA ALA A 63 7.27 19.61 -6.39
C ALA A 63 8.62 19.57 -5.64
N VAL A 64 8.83 20.42 -4.63
CA VAL A 64 10.05 20.41 -3.81
C VAL A 64 10.18 19.08 -3.07
N LYS A 65 9.10 18.61 -2.44
CA LYS A 65 9.06 17.31 -1.76
C LYS A 65 9.24 16.15 -2.74
N GLU A 66 8.58 16.21 -3.90
CA GLU A 66 8.62 15.14 -4.91
C GLU A 66 10.00 15.01 -5.55
N THR A 67 10.67 16.12 -5.81
CA THR A 67 11.99 16.15 -6.45
C THR A 67 13.11 15.87 -5.45
N TYR A 68 12.98 16.37 -4.21
CA TYR A 68 14.02 16.28 -3.19
C TYR A 68 13.52 15.62 -1.88
N PRO A 69 12.97 14.39 -1.92
CA PRO A 69 12.23 13.81 -0.79
C PRO A 69 13.04 13.59 0.49
N ARG A 70 14.37 13.55 0.40
CA ARG A 70 15.30 13.38 1.54
C ARG A 70 15.98 14.68 1.99
N ASN A 71 15.70 15.80 1.32
CA ASN A 71 16.29 17.09 1.66
C ASN A 71 15.54 17.76 2.82
N ASP A 72 16.25 18.55 3.62
CA ASP A 72 15.69 19.24 4.81
C ASP A 72 14.57 20.25 4.45
N LEU A 73 14.51 20.70 3.19
CA LEU A 73 13.45 21.57 2.68
C LEU A 73 12.18 20.81 2.27
N ALA A 74 12.22 19.49 2.12
CA ALA A 74 11.04 18.70 1.76
C ALA A 74 9.88 18.84 2.77
N PRO A 75 10.08 18.73 4.10
CA PRO A 75 9.02 19.02 5.07
C PRO A 75 8.52 20.46 4.97
N SER A 76 9.42 21.43 4.74
CA SER A 76 9.08 22.84 4.57
C SER A 76 8.21 23.09 3.33
N GLY A 77 8.50 22.41 2.22
CA GLY A 77 7.69 22.42 1.01
C GLY A 77 6.28 21.89 1.30
N LEU A 78 6.18 20.69 1.86
CA LEU A 78 4.89 20.06 2.17
C LEU A 78 4.05 20.88 3.17
N TYR A 79 4.69 21.44 4.20
CA TYR A 79 4.04 22.33 5.17
C TYR A 79 3.51 23.60 4.50
N MET A 80 4.29 24.22 3.62
CA MET A 80 3.87 25.41 2.89
C MET A 80 2.77 25.13 1.86
N ALA A 81 2.75 23.94 1.25
CA ALA A 81 1.62 23.48 0.44
C ALA A 81 0.34 23.40 1.27
N GLY A 82 0.41 22.87 2.50
CA GLY A 82 -0.70 22.88 3.46
C GLY A 82 -1.21 24.30 3.77
N LYS A 83 -0.29 25.25 4.01
CA LYS A 83 -0.65 26.66 4.24
C LYS A 83 -1.31 27.31 3.03
N ALA A 84 -0.77 27.09 1.82
CA ALA A 84 -1.36 27.60 0.60
C ALA A 84 -2.75 27.00 0.35
N CYS A 85 -2.94 25.71 0.63
CA CYS A 85 -4.25 25.04 0.56
C CYS A 85 -5.25 25.58 1.59
N ARG A 86 -4.81 25.91 2.81
CA ARG A 86 -5.65 26.61 3.80
C ARG A 86 -6.05 28.01 3.30
N GLY A 87 -5.14 28.70 2.61
CA GLY A 87 -5.43 29.97 1.94
C GLY A 87 -6.50 29.84 0.85
N LEU A 88 -6.39 28.80 0.01
CA LEU A 88 -7.41 28.45 -1.00
C LEU A 88 -8.79 28.23 -0.36
N TYR A 89 -8.85 27.45 0.73
CA TYR A 89 -10.08 27.29 1.50
C TYR A 89 -10.68 28.63 1.96
N GLY A 90 -9.82 29.60 2.34
CA GLY A 90 -10.26 30.94 2.75
C GLY A 90 -11.10 31.67 1.70
N VAL A 91 -10.94 31.30 0.43
CA VAL A 91 -11.70 31.86 -0.70
C VAL A 91 -12.79 30.90 -1.17
N SER A 92 -12.47 29.62 -1.35
CA SER A 92 -13.41 28.64 -1.90
C SER A 92 -14.52 28.25 -0.92
N ARG A 93 -14.24 28.26 0.38
CA ARG A 93 -15.16 27.90 1.48
C ARG A 93 -15.74 26.49 1.40
N ILE A 94 -15.19 25.61 0.56
CA ILE A 94 -15.66 24.23 0.44
C ILE A 94 -14.87 23.28 1.36
N ALA A 95 -15.56 22.33 1.99
CA ALA A 95 -14.96 21.36 2.90
C ALA A 95 -13.82 20.52 2.28
N PRO A 96 -13.85 20.12 0.99
CA PRO A 96 -12.74 19.39 0.37
C PRO A 96 -11.40 20.14 0.44
N ASP A 97 -11.37 21.45 0.23
CA ASP A 97 -10.11 22.21 0.28
C ASP A 97 -9.56 22.31 1.71
N ALA A 98 -10.45 22.45 2.71
CA ALA A 98 -10.06 22.41 4.12
C ALA A 98 -9.50 21.03 4.51
N ARG A 99 -10.16 19.94 4.10
CA ARG A 99 -9.65 18.58 4.33
C ARG A 99 -8.32 18.34 3.62
N ARG A 100 -8.15 18.85 2.39
CA ARG A 100 -6.90 18.76 1.66
C ARG A 100 -5.77 19.47 2.39
N ALA A 101 -6.02 20.67 2.93
CA ALA A 101 -5.04 21.37 3.76
C ALA A 101 -4.65 20.59 5.02
N ALA A 102 -5.64 20.07 5.76
CA ALA A 102 -5.38 19.22 6.93
C ALA A 102 -4.59 17.95 6.58
N GLY A 103 -4.93 17.29 5.46
CA GLY A 103 -4.22 16.11 4.98
C GLY A 103 -2.76 16.39 4.59
N LEU A 104 -2.48 17.55 3.99
CA LEU A 104 -1.11 17.98 3.70
C LEU A 104 -0.29 18.20 4.98
N PHE A 105 -0.91 18.76 6.03
CA PHE A 105 -0.27 18.90 7.33
C PHE A 105 -0.07 17.54 8.04
N ASP A 106 -1.07 16.65 8.04
CA ASP A 106 -0.93 15.28 8.54
C ASP A 106 0.27 14.58 7.85
N ALA A 107 0.40 14.76 6.53
CA ALA A 107 1.47 14.17 5.74
C ALA A 107 2.89 14.67 6.12
N VAL A 108 3.03 15.88 6.68
CA VAL A 108 4.32 16.36 7.24
C VAL A 108 4.74 15.45 8.39
N ALA A 109 3.85 15.22 9.36
CA ALA A 109 4.15 14.40 10.53
C ALA A 109 4.21 12.88 10.23
N ASP A 110 3.56 12.43 9.16
CA ASP A 110 3.64 11.04 8.68
C ASP A 110 4.96 10.77 7.96
N THR A 111 5.37 11.67 7.07
CA THR A 111 6.53 11.46 6.18
C THR A 111 7.84 11.93 6.82
N TYR A 112 7.79 13.01 7.62
CA TYR A 112 8.96 13.68 8.21
C TYR A 112 8.82 13.82 9.73
N PRO A 113 8.64 12.73 10.50
CA PRO A 113 8.44 12.80 11.95
C PRO A 113 9.65 13.30 12.74
N ALA A 114 10.83 13.48 12.12
CA ALA A 114 11.98 14.11 12.75
C ALA A 114 12.07 15.62 12.51
N SER A 115 11.23 16.17 11.62
CA SER A 115 11.21 17.61 11.34
C SER A 115 10.58 18.36 12.52
N SER A 116 11.16 19.52 12.86
CA SER A 116 10.55 20.45 13.83
C SER A 116 9.19 20.99 13.38
N LEU A 117 8.78 20.79 12.12
CA LEU A 117 7.47 21.22 11.61
C LEU A 117 6.37 20.19 11.84
N ALA A 118 6.69 19.00 12.36
CA ALA A 118 5.72 17.90 12.45
C ALA A 118 4.63 18.17 13.50
N ASP A 119 4.97 18.71 14.66
CA ASP A 119 4.02 19.09 15.70
C ASP A 119 3.25 20.37 15.33
N ASP A 120 3.92 21.37 14.75
CA ASP A 120 3.28 22.54 14.13
C ASP A 120 2.18 22.12 13.15
N ALA A 121 2.51 21.22 12.23
CA ALA A 121 1.60 20.74 11.20
C ALA A 121 0.39 20.03 11.83
N LEU A 122 0.62 19.13 12.79
CA LEU A 122 -0.47 18.43 13.48
C LEU A 122 -1.38 19.39 14.25
N VAL A 123 -0.83 20.42 14.89
CA VAL A 123 -1.66 21.43 15.57
C VAL A 123 -2.48 22.22 14.55
N LEU A 124 -1.92 22.61 13.40
CA LEU A 124 -2.67 23.26 12.33
C LEU A 124 -3.76 22.37 11.72
N ALA A 125 -3.48 21.08 11.51
CA ALA A 125 -4.48 20.11 11.08
C ALA A 125 -5.60 19.98 12.11
N GLY A 126 -5.26 19.89 13.40
CA GLY A 126 -6.20 19.85 14.51
C GLY A 126 -7.11 21.08 14.55
N GLU A 127 -6.56 22.28 14.36
CA GLU A 127 -7.32 23.52 14.27
C GLU A 127 -8.29 23.52 13.09
N ILE A 128 -7.86 23.05 11.91
CA ILE A 128 -8.75 22.94 10.74
C ILE A 128 -9.91 21.98 11.06
N TYR A 129 -9.65 20.82 11.63
CA TYR A 129 -10.71 19.89 12.01
C TYR A 129 -11.65 20.48 13.08
N GLN A 130 -11.11 21.20 14.07
CA GLN A 130 -11.90 21.76 15.17
C GLN A 130 -12.75 22.95 14.72
N GLU A 131 -12.13 23.93 14.06
CA GLU A 131 -12.69 25.25 13.84
C GLU A 131 -13.37 25.36 12.48
N THR A 132 -12.80 24.74 11.45
CA THR A 132 -13.29 24.83 10.08
C THR A 132 -14.27 23.71 9.74
N LEU A 133 -13.85 22.45 9.91
CA LEU A 133 -14.65 21.28 9.52
C LEU A 133 -15.68 20.88 10.57
N LYS A 134 -15.56 21.39 11.81
CA LYS A 134 -16.42 21.03 12.94
C LYS A 134 -16.45 19.51 13.21
N GLU A 135 -15.30 18.86 13.04
CA GLU A 135 -15.07 17.43 13.27
C GLU A 135 -14.18 17.25 14.53
N PRO A 136 -14.72 17.43 15.74
CA PRO A 136 -13.92 17.53 16.96
C PRO A 136 -13.18 16.24 17.33
N ARG A 137 -13.68 15.07 16.89
CA ARG A 137 -12.97 13.79 17.05
C ARG A 137 -11.69 13.75 16.23
N GLN A 138 -11.72 14.21 14.97
CA GLN A 138 -10.52 14.28 14.14
C GLN A 138 -9.52 15.28 14.70
N ALA A 139 -10.00 16.42 15.19
CA ALA A 139 -9.18 17.40 15.89
C ALA A 139 -8.48 16.82 17.11
N TYR A 140 -9.23 16.12 17.98
CA TYR A 140 -8.66 15.42 19.15
C TYR A 140 -7.51 14.49 18.74
N LEU A 141 -7.70 13.67 17.69
CA LEU A 141 -6.66 12.73 17.24
C LEU A 141 -5.36 13.42 16.85
N ARG A 142 -5.42 14.60 16.21
CA ARG A 142 -4.23 15.36 15.80
C ARG A 142 -3.56 16.04 16.99
N PHE A 143 -4.32 16.68 17.87
CA PHE A 143 -3.75 17.28 19.08
C PHE A 143 -3.17 16.22 20.03
N ALA A 144 -3.83 15.07 20.16
CA ALA A 144 -3.28 13.94 20.91
C ALA A 144 -1.98 13.45 20.30
N ARG A 145 -1.93 13.25 18.97
CA ARG A 145 -0.71 12.84 18.28
C ARG A 145 0.42 13.86 18.44
N ALA A 146 0.14 15.15 18.32
CA ALA A 146 1.13 16.20 18.53
C ALA A 146 1.69 16.15 19.96
N ALA A 147 0.82 16.11 20.98
CA ALA A 147 1.24 16.09 22.39
C ALA A 147 1.98 14.81 22.78
N ASP A 148 1.56 13.65 22.26
CA ASP A 148 2.07 12.35 22.70
C ASP A 148 3.34 11.94 21.94
N ARG A 149 3.46 12.28 20.65
CA ARG A 149 4.59 11.88 19.80
C ARG A 149 5.70 12.94 19.74
N PHE A 150 5.39 14.20 20.03
CA PHE A 150 6.33 15.31 19.98
C PHE A 150 6.31 16.09 21.31
N PRO A 151 6.58 15.44 22.45
CA PRO A 151 6.48 16.08 23.76
C PRO A 151 7.48 17.23 23.98
N GLU A 152 8.58 17.25 23.22
CA GLU A 152 9.62 18.29 23.26
C GLU A 152 9.42 19.38 22.18
N GLY A 153 8.39 19.26 21.35
CA GLY A 153 8.07 20.24 20.31
C GLY A 153 7.55 21.56 20.89
N ASP A 154 7.74 22.66 20.16
CA ASP A 154 7.31 24.00 20.62
C ASP A 154 5.78 24.11 20.72
N MET A 155 5.06 23.28 19.97
CA MET A 155 3.61 23.23 19.97
C MET A 155 3.02 22.19 20.93
N ALA A 156 3.86 21.41 21.63
CA ALA A 156 3.43 20.36 22.56
C ALA A 156 2.51 20.89 23.67
N GLY A 157 2.83 22.05 24.26
CA GLY A 157 2.02 22.66 25.32
C GLY A 157 0.61 23.04 24.83
N LYS A 158 0.51 23.62 23.64
CA LYS A 158 -0.76 23.96 23.00
C LYS A 158 -1.55 22.70 22.63
N ALA A 159 -0.88 21.70 22.06
CA ALA A 159 -1.47 20.42 21.73
C ALA A 159 -2.05 19.72 22.97
N LEU A 160 -1.33 19.71 24.09
CA LEU A 160 -1.80 19.12 25.34
C LEU A 160 -3.02 19.83 25.90
N LYS A 161 -3.05 21.18 25.85
CA LYS A 161 -4.22 21.97 26.23
C LYS A 161 -5.44 21.60 25.37
N LYS A 162 -5.29 21.60 24.05
CA LYS A 162 -6.37 21.25 23.11
C LYS A 162 -6.83 19.80 23.24
N LYS A 163 -5.91 18.85 23.47
CA LYS A 163 -6.20 17.44 23.78
C LYS A 163 -7.12 17.32 25.00
N LYS A 164 -6.81 18.05 26.08
CA LYS A 164 -7.63 18.07 27.31
C LYS A 164 -9.01 18.68 27.07
N GLU A 165 -9.09 19.81 26.37
CA GLU A 165 -10.37 20.45 26.00
C GLU A 165 -11.30 19.52 25.20
N LEU A 166 -10.72 18.70 24.32
CA LEU A 166 -11.46 17.77 23.47
C LEU A 166 -11.52 16.33 24.02
N ALA A 167 -11.17 16.10 25.28
CA ALA A 167 -11.07 14.75 25.86
C ALA A 167 -12.36 13.93 25.76
N ARG A 168 -13.54 14.56 25.76
CA ARG A 168 -14.83 13.89 25.55
C ARG A 168 -14.97 13.23 24.16
N TYR A 169 -14.17 13.65 23.20
CA TYR A 169 -14.11 13.07 21.85
C TYR A 169 -12.96 12.09 21.67
N ALA A 170 -12.24 11.77 22.77
CA ALA A 170 -11.26 10.71 22.75
C ALA A 170 -11.92 9.43 22.24
N PRO A 171 -11.24 8.65 21.37
CA PRO A 171 -11.69 7.30 21.12
C PRO A 171 -11.81 6.59 22.46
N PRO A 172 -12.81 5.71 22.64
CA PRO A 172 -12.87 4.88 23.84
C PRO A 172 -11.49 4.23 23.99
N ALA A 173 -10.98 4.21 25.23
CA ALA A 173 -9.75 3.49 25.51
C ALA A 173 -9.86 2.11 24.85
N PRO A 174 -8.82 1.63 24.12
CA PRO A 174 -8.88 0.32 23.50
C PRO A 174 -9.40 -0.63 24.55
N ALA A 175 -10.57 -1.23 24.31
CA ALA A 175 -11.21 -2.08 25.28
C ALA A 175 -10.17 -3.11 25.70
N ALA A 176 -9.91 -3.20 27.01
CA ALA A 176 -9.07 -4.28 27.53
C ALA A 176 -9.59 -5.58 26.88
N PRO A 177 -8.72 -6.40 26.27
CA PRO A 177 -9.16 -7.49 25.42
C PRO A 177 -10.19 -8.33 26.18
N LYS A 178 -11.44 -8.34 25.67
CA LYS A 178 -12.51 -9.23 26.16
C LYS A 178 -12.05 -10.65 25.88
N GLN A 179 -11.37 -11.28 26.84
CA GLN A 179 -10.61 -12.53 26.67
C GLN A 179 -9.71 -12.52 25.43
N ALA A 180 -8.39 -12.46 25.62
CA ALA A 180 -7.47 -12.57 24.49
C ALA A 180 -7.81 -13.83 23.68
N GLY A 181 -8.03 -13.67 22.38
CA GLY A 181 -8.16 -14.80 21.47
C GLY A 181 -6.92 -15.66 21.58
N ARG A 182 -6.99 -16.96 21.29
CA ARG A 182 -5.84 -17.84 21.42
C ARG A 182 -5.42 -18.38 20.07
N LEU A 183 -4.12 -18.37 19.80
CA LEU A 183 -3.51 -19.20 18.77
C LEU A 183 -3.45 -20.64 19.30
N ARG A 184 -4.42 -21.46 18.89
CA ARG A 184 -4.61 -22.82 19.38
C ARG A 184 -3.62 -23.81 18.78
N GLY A 185 -3.22 -23.59 17.54
CA GLY A 185 -2.32 -24.49 16.84
C GLY A 185 -1.79 -23.89 15.54
N VAL A 186 -0.71 -24.50 15.06
CA VAL A 186 -0.14 -24.21 13.76
C VAL A 186 -0.03 -25.53 13.00
N ARG A 187 -0.57 -25.57 11.79
CA ARG A 187 -0.48 -26.70 10.88
C ARG A 187 0.26 -26.26 9.63
N PHE A 188 0.95 -27.18 8.98
CA PHE A 188 1.64 -26.88 7.73
C PHE A 188 1.61 -28.06 6.77
N TRP A 189 1.70 -27.74 5.49
CA TRP A 189 1.93 -28.66 4.39
C TRP A 189 2.98 -28.02 3.50
N SER A 190 4.10 -28.69 3.31
CA SER A 190 5.23 -28.15 2.52
C SER A 190 5.59 -29.13 1.42
N ASN A 191 6.11 -28.60 0.32
CA ASN A 191 6.80 -29.32 -0.74
C ASN A 191 7.72 -28.32 -1.47
N PRO A 192 8.56 -28.76 -2.43
CA PRO A 192 9.52 -27.88 -3.10
C PRO A 192 8.92 -26.67 -3.84
N GLY A 193 7.66 -26.74 -4.28
CA GLY A 193 7.01 -25.67 -5.06
C GLY A 193 5.98 -24.85 -4.29
N TYR A 194 5.50 -25.34 -3.15
CA TYR A 194 4.40 -24.72 -2.42
C TYR A 194 4.41 -25.09 -0.94
N THR A 195 4.16 -24.10 -0.10
CA THR A 195 3.91 -24.30 1.34
C THR A 195 2.63 -23.60 1.76
N ARG A 196 1.79 -24.30 2.53
CA ARG A 196 0.65 -23.73 3.24
C ARG A 196 0.87 -23.86 4.75
N VAL A 197 0.76 -22.74 5.46
CA VAL A 197 0.72 -22.69 6.93
C VAL A 197 -0.67 -22.22 7.36
N VAL A 198 -1.27 -22.89 8.34
CA VAL A 198 -2.59 -22.58 8.87
C VAL A 198 -2.49 -22.33 10.36
N LEU A 199 -2.94 -21.15 10.79
CA LEU A 199 -3.01 -20.73 12.18
C LEU A 199 -4.44 -20.92 12.67
N ASP A 200 -4.65 -21.82 13.62
CA ASP A 200 -5.97 -22.10 14.20
C ASP A 200 -6.23 -21.13 15.36
N LEU A 201 -7.25 -20.29 15.25
CA LEU A 201 -7.50 -19.19 16.15
C LEU A 201 -8.86 -19.34 16.86
N SER A 202 -8.94 -18.98 18.13
CA SER A 202 -10.19 -19.09 18.89
C SER A 202 -11.23 -18.02 18.54
N GLN A 203 -10.82 -16.96 17.85
CA GLN A 203 -11.66 -15.87 17.38
C GLN A 203 -10.96 -15.13 16.23
N GLU A 204 -11.69 -14.25 15.57
CA GLU A 204 -11.14 -13.35 14.57
C GLU A 204 -9.99 -12.50 15.14
N ALA A 205 -8.92 -12.35 14.35
CA ALA A 205 -7.70 -11.66 14.75
C ALA A 205 -7.37 -10.56 13.75
N ASN A 206 -7.10 -9.36 14.25
CA ASN A 206 -6.41 -8.33 13.49
C ASN A 206 -4.95 -8.77 13.32
N TYR A 207 -4.43 -8.75 12.10
CA TYR A 207 -3.06 -9.18 11.83
C TYR A 207 -2.33 -8.20 10.90
N SER A 208 -1.00 -8.19 11.03
CA SER A 208 -0.10 -7.61 10.03
C SER A 208 0.87 -8.68 9.55
N SER A 209 1.28 -8.61 8.28
CA SER A 209 2.26 -9.53 7.68
C SER A 209 3.38 -8.74 7.03
N ASN A 210 4.63 -9.16 7.28
CA ASN A 210 5.81 -8.50 6.75
C ASN A 210 6.82 -9.53 6.24
N VAL A 211 7.61 -9.11 5.26
CA VAL A 211 8.74 -9.88 4.72
C VAL A 211 10.03 -9.25 5.21
N LEU A 212 10.94 -10.08 5.71
CA LEU A 212 12.34 -9.74 5.87
C LEU A 212 13.09 -10.33 4.66
N PRO A 213 13.58 -9.49 3.73
CA PRO A 213 14.32 -9.96 2.57
C PRO A 213 15.57 -10.73 2.96
N ALA A 214 16.00 -11.64 2.09
CA ALA A 214 17.25 -12.36 2.26
C ALA A 214 18.44 -11.37 2.33
N LYS A 215 19.44 -11.69 3.15
CA LYS A 215 20.72 -10.98 3.18
C LYS A 215 21.86 -11.94 2.86
N PRO A 216 22.17 -12.14 1.56
CA PRO A 216 23.16 -13.11 1.11
C PRO A 216 24.53 -12.95 1.77
N GLU A 217 24.96 -11.70 2.00
CA GLU A 217 26.23 -11.36 2.65
C GLU A 217 26.37 -11.92 4.08
N ARG A 218 25.26 -12.18 4.75
CA ARG A 218 25.19 -12.74 6.11
C ARG A 218 24.71 -14.18 6.16
N GLY A 219 24.39 -14.76 4.99
CA GLY A 219 23.75 -16.07 4.91
C GLY A 219 22.34 -16.11 5.51
N ASP A 220 21.67 -14.97 5.69
CA ASP A 220 20.32 -14.90 6.24
C ASP A 220 19.28 -15.17 5.14
N PRO A 221 18.51 -16.27 5.19
CA PRO A 221 17.46 -16.53 4.22
C PRO A 221 16.23 -15.63 4.46
N PRO A 222 15.31 -15.52 3.48
CA PRO A 222 14.12 -14.68 3.64
C PRO A 222 13.22 -15.21 4.76
N LYS A 223 12.46 -14.31 5.39
CA LYS A 223 11.50 -14.65 6.44
C LYS A 223 10.19 -13.94 6.18
N ILE A 224 9.09 -14.61 6.49
CA ILE A 224 7.78 -13.98 6.64
C ILE A 224 7.48 -13.95 8.14
N PHE A 225 7.00 -12.84 8.68
CA PHE A 225 6.42 -12.83 10.01
C PHE A 225 5.04 -12.19 10.02
N LEU A 226 4.15 -12.78 10.82
CA LEU A 226 2.81 -12.30 11.07
C LEU A 226 2.67 -11.92 12.54
N ASP A 227 2.16 -10.72 12.81
CA ASP A 227 1.76 -10.29 14.15
C ASP A 227 0.25 -10.36 14.29
N LEU A 228 -0.20 -11.14 15.27
CA LEU A 228 -1.62 -11.33 15.60
C LEU A 228 -1.95 -10.50 16.85
N HIS A 229 -2.75 -9.46 16.67
CA HIS A 229 -3.08 -8.50 17.73
C HIS A 229 -4.33 -8.92 18.50
N GLY A 230 -4.30 -8.76 19.82
CA GLY A 230 -5.37 -9.22 20.71
C GLY A 230 -5.40 -10.74 20.87
N ILE A 231 -4.32 -11.42 20.47
CA ILE A 231 -4.15 -12.87 20.54
C ILE A 231 -3.08 -13.21 21.58
N ALA A 232 -3.37 -14.21 22.41
CA ALA A 232 -2.46 -14.86 23.33
C ALA A 232 -2.02 -16.22 22.75
N PRO A 233 -0.83 -16.74 23.12
CA PRO A 233 -0.44 -18.08 22.73
C PRO A 233 -1.32 -19.12 23.43
N GLY A 234 -1.61 -20.23 22.74
CA GLY A 234 -2.18 -21.41 23.37
C GLY A 234 -1.19 -22.05 24.34
N GLU A 235 -1.71 -22.75 25.36
CA GLU A 235 -0.91 -23.36 26.44
C GLU A 235 0.10 -24.40 25.92
N ALA A 236 -0.23 -25.09 24.83
CA ALA A 236 0.61 -26.11 24.20
C ALA A 236 1.28 -25.65 22.89
N LEU A 237 1.35 -24.33 22.65
CA LEU A 237 1.90 -23.82 21.39
C LEU A 237 3.44 -23.93 21.40
N PRO A 238 4.05 -24.66 20.46
CA PRO A 238 5.51 -24.79 20.41
C PRO A 238 6.16 -23.46 20.01
N GLN A 239 7.23 -23.08 20.73
CA GLN A 239 8.03 -21.88 20.40
C GLN A 239 8.75 -22.02 19.05
N ALA A 240 9.09 -23.25 18.66
CA ALA A 240 9.70 -23.57 17.39
C ALA A 240 9.29 -24.97 16.91
N MET A 241 9.08 -25.10 15.61
CA MET A 241 8.79 -26.34 14.91
C MET A 241 9.72 -26.45 13.70
N SER A 242 10.60 -27.45 13.68
CA SER A 242 11.39 -27.76 12.48
C SER A 242 10.49 -28.39 11.43
N VAL A 243 10.66 -27.94 10.19
CA VAL A 243 9.93 -28.43 9.01
C VAL A 243 10.92 -29.05 8.03
N ASP A 244 11.98 -28.30 7.69
CA ASP A 244 13.08 -28.71 6.81
C ASP A 244 12.62 -29.37 5.51
N ASP A 245 11.54 -28.86 4.93
CA ASP A 245 10.90 -29.40 3.73
C ASP A 245 10.50 -28.27 2.76
N GLY A 246 10.93 -28.41 1.51
CA GLY A 246 10.62 -27.49 0.43
C GLY A 246 11.04 -26.06 0.70
N LEU A 247 10.06 -25.16 0.79
CA LEU A 247 10.28 -23.71 0.96
C LEU A 247 10.44 -23.28 2.42
N LEU A 248 10.16 -24.17 3.39
CA LEU A 248 10.05 -23.82 4.81
C LEU A 248 11.03 -24.63 5.66
N ARG A 249 11.93 -23.94 6.36
CA ARG A 249 12.89 -24.56 7.30
C ARG A 249 12.26 -24.75 8.66
N ARG A 250 11.67 -23.68 9.20
CA ARG A 250 11.19 -23.65 10.59
C ARG A 250 10.06 -22.66 10.77
N ILE A 251 9.12 -22.99 11.64
CA ILE A 251 8.11 -22.07 12.15
C ILE A 251 8.46 -21.71 13.58
N ARG A 252 8.44 -20.42 13.93
CA ARG A 252 8.62 -19.94 15.30
C ARG A 252 7.39 -19.19 15.77
N THR A 253 7.10 -19.29 17.05
CA THR A 253 6.07 -18.48 17.70
C THR A 253 6.68 -17.74 18.89
N GLY A 254 6.22 -16.52 19.14
CA GLY A 254 6.71 -15.70 20.23
C GLY A 254 5.74 -14.57 20.57
N GLN A 255 6.04 -13.83 21.63
CA GLN A 255 5.28 -12.67 22.06
C GLN A 255 6.19 -11.45 22.06
N PRO A 256 6.23 -10.64 20.99
CA PRO A 256 7.08 -9.44 20.96
C PRO A 256 6.63 -8.40 21.98
N GLU A 257 5.36 -8.38 22.33
CA GLU A 257 4.75 -7.49 23.32
C GLU A 257 3.49 -8.16 23.90
N ARG A 258 2.96 -7.61 24.99
CA ARG A 258 1.77 -8.15 25.65
C ARG A 258 0.54 -8.07 24.75
N GLY A 259 -0.10 -9.21 24.49
CA GLY A 259 -1.32 -9.28 23.68
C GLY A 259 -1.07 -9.35 22.17
N THR A 260 0.18 -9.53 21.75
CA THR A 260 0.55 -9.80 20.35
C THR A 260 1.29 -11.14 20.28
N VAL A 261 0.85 -12.04 19.41
CA VAL A 261 1.59 -13.26 19.06
C VAL A 261 2.23 -13.08 17.70
N ARG A 262 3.55 -13.24 17.62
CA ARG A 262 4.31 -13.24 16.37
C ARG A 262 4.55 -14.68 15.91
N VAL A 263 4.16 -14.99 14.68
CA VAL A 263 4.52 -16.23 13.98
C VAL A 263 5.55 -15.90 12.92
N VAL A 264 6.72 -16.54 12.96
CA VAL A 264 7.81 -16.33 12.01
C VAL A 264 8.04 -17.61 11.20
N LEU A 265 8.03 -17.49 9.89
CA LEU A 265 8.33 -18.54 8.93
C LEU A 265 9.77 -18.31 8.44
N ASP A 266 10.69 -19.16 8.86
CA ASP A 266 12.07 -19.17 8.37
C ASP A 266 12.10 -19.98 7.06
N LEU A 267 12.34 -19.31 5.94
CA LEU A 267 12.20 -19.91 4.61
C LEU A 267 13.54 -20.40 4.06
N VAL A 268 13.48 -21.24 3.03
CA VAL A 268 14.61 -21.55 2.15
C VAL A 268 14.65 -20.51 1.02
N SER A 269 13.51 -20.34 0.34
CA SER A 269 13.27 -19.38 -0.74
C SER A 269 11.77 -19.05 -0.80
N MET A 270 11.42 -17.98 -1.50
CA MET A 270 10.03 -17.61 -1.81
C MET A 270 10.00 -16.78 -3.08
N ASN A 271 8.94 -16.97 -3.88
CA ASN A 271 8.60 -16.07 -4.98
C ASN A 271 7.50 -15.08 -4.54
N ASP A 272 6.37 -15.62 -4.07
CA ASP A 272 5.24 -14.84 -3.56
C ASP A 272 4.63 -15.49 -2.32
N TYR A 273 3.77 -14.74 -1.63
CA TYR A 273 2.94 -15.29 -0.56
C TYR A 273 1.61 -14.55 -0.46
N LYS A 274 0.61 -15.22 0.09
CA LYS A 274 -0.73 -14.67 0.34
C LYS A 274 -1.20 -15.06 1.74
N VAL A 275 -1.75 -14.10 2.46
CA VAL A 275 -2.39 -14.32 3.77
C VAL A 275 -3.87 -14.03 3.65
N PHE A 276 -4.72 -14.96 4.06
CA PHE A 276 -6.17 -14.77 4.04
C PHE A 276 -6.88 -15.56 5.15
N PRO A 277 -7.99 -15.03 5.69
CA PRO A 277 -8.77 -15.72 6.71
C PRO A 277 -9.72 -16.76 6.08
N LEU A 278 -10.03 -17.80 6.85
CA LEU A 278 -11.17 -18.70 6.63
C LEU A 278 -12.06 -18.66 7.86
N GLN A 279 -13.38 -18.59 7.66
CA GLN A 279 -14.37 -18.59 8.72
C GLN A 279 -14.79 -20.03 9.08
N ASP A 280 -15.34 -20.21 10.29
CA ASP A 280 -15.99 -21.44 10.79
C ASP A 280 -15.20 -22.76 10.61
N PRO A 281 -14.21 -23.06 11.47
CA PRO A 281 -13.63 -22.21 12.53
C PRO A 281 -12.66 -21.17 11.95
N TYR A 282 -12.48 -20.05 12.68
CA TYR A 282 -11.58 -18.97 12.26
C TYR A 282 -10.14 -19.45 12.16
N ARG A 283 -9.56 -19.31 10.96
CA ARG A 283 -8.20 -19.72 10.62
C ARG A 283 -7.54 -18.64 9.80
N LEU A 284 -6.25 -18.45 10.02
CA LEU A 284 -5.44 -17.61 9.15
C LEU A 284 -4.53 -18.50 8.30
N VAL A 285 -4.67 -18.43 6.98
CA VAL A 285 -3.92 -19.25 6.02
C VAL A 285 -2.83 -18.40 5.38
N ILE A 286 -1.61 -18.91 5.38
CA ILE A 286 -0.45 -18.36 4.69
C ILE A 286 -0.04 -19.34 3.60
N ASP A 287 -0.21 -18.95 2.34
CA ASP A 287 0.26 -19.68 1.18
C ASP A 287 1.55 -19.05 0.65
N ILE A 288 2.55 -19.87 0.35
CA ILE A 288 3.87 -19.45 -0.13
C ILE A 288 4.17 -20.21 -1.42
N GLY A 289 4.45 -19.48 -2.49
CA GLY A 289 4.83 -20.04 -3.79
C GLY A 289 6.35 -20.07 -3.98
N GLY A 290 6.86 -21.16 -4.53
CA GLY A 290 8.26 -21.35 -4.93
C GLY A 290 8.51 -20.99 -6.39
N GLU A 291 9.78 -20.98 -6.80
CA GLU A 291 10.15 -20.79 -8.21
C GLU A 291 9.56 -21.90 -9.08
N GLY A 292 8.83 -21.53 -10.14
CA GLY A 292 8.18 -22.47 -11.06
C GLY A 292 6.66 -22.63 -10.86
N GLN A 293 6.09 -22.13 -9.76
CA GLN A 293 4.65 -21.97 -9.59
C GLN A 293 4.30 -20.49 -9.86
N ARG A 294 4.12 -20.13 -11.14
CA ARG A 294 3.30 -18.95 -11.43
C ARG A 294 1.92 -19.27 -10.88
N GLN A 295 1.49 -18.56 -9.84
CA GLN A 295 0.07 -18.50 -9.54
C GLN A 295 -0.63 -18.20 -10.88
N ALA A 296 -1.59 -19.03 -11.26
CA ALA A 296 -2.59 -18.61 -12.22
C ALA A 296 -3.14 -17.31 -11.63
N GLN A 297 -2.70 -16.18 -12.20
CA GLN A 297 -3.21 -14.88 -11.83
C GLN A 297 -4.72 -15.05 -11.89
N ALA A 298 -5.40 -14.75 -10.78
CA ALA A 298 -6.78 -14.36 -10.91
C ALA A 298 -6.74 -13.13 -11.82
N THR A 299 -6.90 -13.35 -13.13
CA THR A 299 -7.39 -12.34 -14.04
C THR A 299 -8.76 -12.02 -13.48
N HIS A 300 -8.84 -11.05 -12.57
CA HIS A 300 -10.00 -10.18 -12.60
C HIS A 300 -10.01 -9.67 -14.04
N PRO A 301 -11.01 -10.04 -14.87
CA PRO A 301 -11.16 -9.36 -16.14
C PRO A 301 -11.29 -7.89 -15.79
N GLU A 302 -10.29 -7.11 -16.20
CA GLU A 302 -10.36 -5.66 -16.16
C GLU A 302 -11.50 -5.31 -17.11
N ILE A 303 -12.66 -4.96 -16.55
CA ILE A 303 -13.74 -4.39 -17.35
C ILE A 303 -13.27 -2.98 -17.70
N SER A 304 -12.58 -2.87 -18.84
CA SER A 304 -12.29 -1.58 -19.45
C SER A 304 -13.61 -1.01 -19.97
N TYR A 305 -14.13 0.02 -19.30
CA TYR A 305 -15.16 0.86 -19.92
C TYR A 305 -14.49 1.72 -21.00
N PRO A 306 -14.95 1.69 -22.26
CA PRO A 306 -14.54 2.69 -23.23
C PRO A 306 -15.03 4.08 -22.76
N PRO A 307 -14.30 5.16 -23.07
CA PRO A 307 -14.73 6.51 -22.72
C PRO A 307 -16.08 6.83 -23.38
N PRO A 308 -16.91 7.71 -22.77
CA PRO A 308 -18.20 8.06 -23.34
C PRO A 308 -17.97 8.87 -24.61
N SER A 309 -18.09 8.23 -25.77
CA SER A 309 -18.29 8.93 -27.04
C SER A 309 -19.77 9.23 -27.19
N SER A 310 -20.07 10.52 -27.35
CA SER A 310 -21.38 11.03 -27.74
C SER A 310 -21.90 10.36 -29.02
N ASP A 311 -23.21 10.06 -28.99
CA ASP A 311 -24.14 9.89 -30.11
C ASP A 311 -24.08 8.58 -30.92
N GLY A 312 -25.13 7.74 -30.75
CA GLY A 312 -25.47 6.69 -31.71
C GLY A 312 -26.32 5.50 -31.24
N ILE A 313 -26.70 5.40 -29.96
CA ILE A 313 -27.25 4.13 -29.39
C ILE A 313 -28.76 3.92 -29.66
N ASP A 314 -29.50 4.94 -30.09
CA ASP A 314 -30.96 4.81 -30.33
C ASP A 314 -31.34 4.03 -31.61
N ARG A 315 -30.39 3.49 -32.39
CA ARG A 315 -30.69 2.81 -33.67
C ARG A 315 -30.40 1.31 -33.74
N ILE A 316 -29.99 0.66 -32.65
CA ILE A 316 -29.60 -0.78 -32.66
C ILE A 316 -30.51 -1.67 -31.79
N LEU A 317 -31.56 -1.11 -31.17
CA LEU A 317 -32.46 -1.89 -30.31
C LEU A 317 -33.58 -2.66 -31.04
N ASP A 318 -33.64 -2.67 -32.37
CA ASP A 318 -34.80 -3.23 -33.10
C ASP A 318 -34.51 -4.45 -34.01
N GLN A 319 -33.37 -5.14 -33.86
CA GLN A 319 -33.10 -6.36 -34.66
C GLN A 319 -32.41 -7.46 -33.84
N SER A 320 -33.22 -8.32 -33.19
CA SER A 320 -32.74 -9.59 -32.61
C SER A 320 -33.16 -10.78 -33.49
N PRO A 321 -32.23 -11.51 -34.13
CA PRO A 321 -32.53 -12.82 -34.73
C PRO A 321 -32.46 -13.95 -33.67
N ARG A 322 -33.41 -14.90 -33.76
CA ARG A 322 -33.52 -16.10 -32.89
C ARG A 322 -32.29 -17.02 -32.97
N GLU A 323 -31.98 -17.67 -31.84
CA GLU A 323 -30.89 -18.62 -31.67
C GLU A 323 -30.90 -19.79 -32.68
N ARG A 324 -29.70 -20.18 -33.13
CA ARG A 324 -29.47 -21.39 -33.97
C ARG A 324 -28.79 -22.48 -33.13
N PRO A 325 -29.16 -23.76 -33.29
CA PRO A 325 -28.55 -24.84 -32.52
C PRO A 325 -27.10 -25.11 -32.94
N LEU A 326 -26.24 -25.35 -31.94
CA LEU A 326 -24.82 -25.64 -32.11
C LEU A 326 -24.61 -27.04 -32.73
N LYS A 327 -23.86 -27.11 -33.83
CA LYS A 327 -23.34 -28.37 -34.40
C LYS A 327 -21.94 -28.64 -33.85
N ILE A 328 -21.78 -29.71 -33.08
CA ILE A 328 -20.48 -30.15 -32.55
C ILE A 328 -19.82 -31.08 -33.59
N LYS A 329 -18.58 -30.79 -34.00
CA LYS A 329 -17.73 -31.71 -34.77
C LYS A 329 -16.70 -32.33 -33.83
N LEU A 330 -16.75 -33.65 -33.63
CA LEU A 330 -15.64 -34.39 -33.02
C LEU A 330 -14.67 -34.86 -34.13
N PRO A 331 -13.35 -34.63 -34.01
CA PRO A 331 -12.38 -35.18 -34.95
C PRO A 331 -12.18 -36.68 -34.73
N ALA A 332 -12.08 -37.42 -35.84
CA ALA A 332 -11.78 -38.85 -35.85
C ALA A 332 -10.31 -39.12 -35.49
N THR A 333 -10.12 -40.13 -34.67
CA THR A 333 -8.87 -40.57 -34.02
C THR A 333 -7.75 -40.88 -35.01
N GLN A 334 -6.57 -40.29 -34.80
CA GLN A 334 -5.30 -40.85 -35.29
C GLN A 334 -4.51 -41.43 -34.11
N SER A 335 -4.15 -42.70 -34.25
CA SER A 335 -3.34 -43.48 -33.32
C SER A 335 -1.87 -43.08 -33.44
N HIS A 336 -1.34 -42.36 -32.46
CA HIS A 336 0.10 -42.31 -32.19
C HIS A 336 0.36 -42.76 -30.75
N GLY A 337 1.31 -43.69 -30.59
CA GLY A 337 1.67 -44.39 -29.35
C GLY A 337 2.36 -43.52 -28.30
N GLY A 338 1.71 -42.43 -27.88
CA GLY A 338 2.04 -41.66 -26.69
C GLY A 338 0.94 -41.80 -25.63
N LEU A 339 1.31 -41.64 -24.35
CA LEU A 339 0.36 -41.65 -23.23
C LEU A 339 -0.82 -40.72 -23.53
N ARG A 340 -2.03 -41.30 -23.60
CA ARG A 340 -3.26 -40.54 -23.76
C ARG A 340 -3.47 -39.73 -22.48
N ARG A 341 -3.52 -38.41 -22.61
CA ARG A 341 -3.96 -37.55 -21.51
C ARG A 341 -5.45 -37.79 -21.29
N ILE A 342 -5.76 -38.49 -20.22
CA ILE A 342 -7.12 -38.60 -19.69
C ILE A 342 -7.25 -37.48 -18.66
N VAL A 343 -8.22 -36.60 -18.87
CA VAL A 343 -8.60 -35.59 -17.87
C VAL A 343 -9.79 -36.16 -17.14
N VAL A 344 -9.61 -36.46 -15.86
CA VAL A 344 -10.69 -36.87 -14.96
C VAL A 344 -11.15 -35.62 -14.24
N ASP A 345 -12.34 -35.16 -14.56
CA ASP A 345 -13.02 -34.10 -13.81
C ASP A 345 -13.93 -34.78 -12.77
N ALA A 346 -13.39 -34.98 -11.56
CA ALA A 346 -14.17 -35.50 -10.46
C ALA A 346 -15.13 -34.39 -10.02
N GLY A 347 -16.42 -34.57 -10.31
CA GLY A 347 -17.44 -33.61 -9.90
C GLY A 347 -17.56 -33.55 -8.37
N HIS A 348 -17.72 -32.34 -7.84
CA HIS A 348 -17.83 -32.01 -6.41
C HIS A 348 -16.53 -32.21 -5.61
N GLY A 349 -16.46 -31.64 -4.41
CA GLY A 349 -15.27 -31.67 -3.55
C GLY A 349 -15.20 -30.51 -2.57
N GLY A 350 -14.70 -30.79 -1.36
CA GLY A 350 -14.57 -29.77 -0.32
C GLY A 350 -15.93 -29.37 0.27
N LYS A 351 -16.39 -28.15 -0.02
CA LYS A 351 -17.61 -27.58 0.59
C LYS A 351 -18.90 -28.12 -0.03
N ASP A 352 -18.86 -28.49 -1.30
CA ASP A 352 -19.95 -29.17 -1.98
C ASP A 352 -19.66 -30.66 -1.96
N PRO A 353 -20.34 -31.45 -1.11
CA PRO A 353 -20.06 -32.86 -0.99
C PRO A 353 -20.69 -33.70 -2.11
N GLY A 354 -21.48 -33.10 -3.01
CA GLY A 354 -22.28 -33.84 -3.97
C GLY A 354 -23.50 -34.51 -3.34
N ALA A 355 -24.03 -35.53 -4.00
CA ALA A 355 -25.22 -36.23 -3.54
C ALA A 355 -24.93 -37.14 -2.34
N VAL A 356 -25.67 -36.95 -1.24
CA VAL A 356 -25.48 -37.74 -0.01
C VAL A 356 -26.44 -38.93 0.04
N GLY A 357 -25.90 -40.14 0.15
CA GLY A 357 -26.68 -41.35 0.28
C GLY A 357 -27.37 -41.48 1.66
N PRO A 358 -28.43 -42.30 1.79
CA PRO A 358 -29.18 -42.44 3.04
C PRO A 358 -28.35 -42.92 4.26
N SER A 359 -27.23 -43.58 4.00
CA SER A 359 -26.26 -44.05 5.00
C SER A 359 -25.09 -43.07 5.25
N GLY A 360 -25.14 -41.86 4.69
CA GLY A 360 -24.10 -40.84 4.87
C GLY A 360 -22.87 -41.00 3.99
N THR A 361 -22.97 -41.76 2.89
CA THR A 361 -21.92 -41.87 1.88
C THR A 361 -21.99 -40.66 0.94
N TYR A 362 -20.83 -40.07 0.64
CA TYR A 362 -20.67 -38.90 -0.24
C TYR A 362 -20.07 -39.30 -1.59
#